data_AF-A0A1H8J9M2-F1
#
_entry.id   AF-A0A1H8J9M2-F1
#
_cell.length_a   1.000
_cell.length_b   1.000
_cell.length_c   1.000
_cell.angle_alpha   90.00
_cell.angle_beta   90.00
_cell.angle_gamma   90.00
#
_symmetry.space_group_name_H-M   'P 1'
#
loop_
_entity.id
_entity.type
_entity.pdbx_description
1 polymer ?
#
loop_
_entity_poly.entity_id
_entity_poly.type
_entity_poly.pdbx_seq_one_letter_code
_entity_poly.pdbx_strand_id
1 'polypeptide(L)' 'QGSRLPYHFAEAGGLKYVMMKKEKMREEGIPSPDIIDPMTFPFLEDANEYIVADGAGRGTNTSAVDEAMAKADEEFSDV' A
#
# COMPACT_ATOMS: atom_id res chain seq x y z
N GLN A 1 18.78 5.32 -1.95
CA GLN A 1 18.25 3.94 -1.85
C GLN A 1 17.27 3.59 -2.98
N GLY A 2 16.48 4.55 -3.51
CA GLY A 2 15.36 4.25 -4.42
C GLY A 2 15.72 3.85 -5.85
N SER A 3 16.90 4.22 -6.34
CA SER A 3 17.36 3.85 -7.69
C SER A 3 17.87 2.42 -7.82
N ARG A 4 17.96 1.65 -6.71
CA ARG A 4 18.56 0.31 -6.66
C ARG A 4 17.66 -0.73 -6.01
N LEU A 5 16.34 -0.50 -6.04
CA LEU A 5 15.37 -1.44 -5.50
C LEU A 5 15.31 -2.70 -6.39
N PRO A 6 15.38 -3.92 -5.81
CA PRO A 6 15.45 -5.15 -6.57
C PRO A 6 14.06 -5.55 -7.10
N TYR A 7 13.70 -4.99 -8.26
CA TYR A 7 12.50 -5.38 -9.00
C TYR A 7 12.82 -6.41 -10.09
N HIS A 8 11.91 -7.35 -10.30
CA HIS A 8 11.95 -8.32 -11.39
C HIS A 8 10.54 -8.52 -11.95
N PHE A 9 10.45 -9.09 -13.15
CA PHE A 9 9.14 -9.43 -13.74
C PHE A 9 8.57 -10.68 -13.08
N ALA A 10 7.27 -10.67 -12.78
CA ALA A 10 6.56 -11.85 -12.33
C ALA A 10 6.49 -12.90 -13.45
N GLU A 11 6.90 -14.13 -13.15
CA GLU A 11 6.87 -15.24 -14.10
C GLU A 11 5.44 -15.75 -14.37
N ALA A 12 4.55 -15.60 -13.39
CA ALA A 12 3.14 -16.00 -13.48
C ALA A 12 2.24 -14.84 -13.96
N GLY A 13 2.13 -14.66 -15.28
CA GLY A 13 0.90 -14.12 -15.87
C GLY A 13 0.78 -12.61 -16.08
N GLY A 14 1.88 -11.88 -16.27
CA GLY A 14 1.78 -10.51 -16.80
C GLY A 14 3.00 -9.67 -16.48
N LEU A 15 3.23 -8.63 -17.29
CA LEU A 15 4.33 -7.64 -17.24
C LEU A 15 4.34 -6.79 -15.94
N LYS A 16 4.02 -7.38 -14.78
CA LYS A 16 4.01 -6.75 -13.47
C LYS A 16 5.40 -6.83 -12.87
N TYR A 17 5.88 -5.70 -12.37
CA TYR A 17 7.09 -5.65 -11.55
C TYR A 17 6.78 -6.12 -10.14
N VAL A 18 7.60 -7.02 -9.63
CA VAL A 18 7.55 -7.53 -8.27
C VAL A 18 8.86 -7.20 -7.57
N MET A 19 8.76 -6.67 -6.35
CA MET A 19 9.92 -6.44 -5.51
C MET A 19 10.37 -7.77 -4.87
N MET A 20 11.69 -7.98 -4.80
CA MET A 20 12.27 -9.11 -4.08
C MET A 20 11.87 -9.07 -2.60
N LYS A 21 11.53 -10.23 -2.03
CA LYS A 21 11.20 -10.36 -0.59
C LYS A 21 12.44 -10.15 0.29
N LYS A 22 12.25 -9.64 1.51
CA LYS A 22 13.34 -9.34 2.45
C LYS A 22 14.21 -10.55 2.78
N GLU A 23 13.61 -11.73 2.88
CA GLU A 23 14.33 -12.98 3.16
C GLU A 23 15.33 -13.30 2.05
N LYS A 24 14.92 -13.12 0.78
CA LYS A 24 15.76 -13.34 -0.39
C LYS A 24 16.84 -12.28 -0.54
N MET A 25 16.50 -11.02 -0.25
CA MET A 25 17.50 -9.94 -0.21
C MET A 25 18.62 -10.28 0.79
N ARG A 26 18.26 -10.76 1.98
CA ARG A 26 19.22 -11.16 3.01
C ARG A 26 20.08 -12.37 2.58
N GLU A 27 19.48 -13.37 1.95
CA GLU A 27 20.21 -14.53 1.40
C GLU A 27 21.27 -14.11 0.37
N GLU A 28 20.97 -13.11 -0.46
CA GLU A 28 21.87 -12.60 -1.51
C GLU A 28 22.83 -11.50 -1.00
N GLY A 29 22.82 -11.19 0.30
CA GLY A 29 23.66 -10.14 0.89
C GLY A 29 23.24 -8.71 0.53
N ILE A 30 22.01 -8.53 0.03
CA ILE A 30 21.42 -7.24 -0.28
C ILE A 30 20.80 -6.66 0.99
N PRO A 31 21.19 -5.46 1.44
CA PRO A 31 20.63 -4.84 2.63
C PRO A 31 19.14 -4.48 2.43
N SER A 32 18.36 -4.61 3.51
CA SER A 32 16.93 -4.27 3.52
C SER A 32 16.70 -2.79 3.19
N PRO A 33 15.68 -2.44 2.39
CA PRO A 33 15.46 -1.07 1.96
C PRO A 33 14.66 -0.25 3.00
N ASP A 34 15.14 -0.23 4.24
CA ASP A 34 14.38 0.22 5.42
C ASP A 34 13.93 1.70 5.41
N ILE A 35 14.54 2.56 4.58
CA ILE A 35 14.11 3.97 4.42
C ILE A 35 12.93 4.09 3.47
N ILE A 36 12.86 3.25 2.45
CA ILE A 36 11.84 3.36 1.40
C ILE A 36 10.59 2.56 1.73
N ASP A 37 10.73 1.42 2.41
CA ASP A 37 9.57 0.63 2.82
C ASP A 37 8.53 1.51 3.57
N PRO A 38 8.91 2.35 4.55
CA PRO A 38 7.99 3.27 5.20
C PRO A 38 7.41 4.35 4.28
N MET A 39 8.15 4.77 3.25
CA MET A 39 7.68 5.78 2.28
C MET A 39 6.64 5.22 1.30
N THR A 40 6.51 3.89 1.20
CA THR A 40 5.51 3.26 0.33
C THR A 40 4.16 3.10 1.02
N PHE A 41 4.12 2.98 2.36
CA PHE A 41 2.88 2.81 3.13
C PHE A 41 1.85 3.94 2.97
N PRO A 42 2.22 5.24 2.83
CA PRO A 42 1.25 6.31 2.56
C PRO A 42 0.46 6.15 1.26
N PHE A 43 0.91 5.30 0.33
CA PHE A 43 0.21 5.02 -0.92
C PHE A 43 -0.75 3.83 -0.83
N LEU A 44 -0.89 3.20 0.34
CA LEU A 44 -1.90 2.18 0.58
C LEU A 44 -3.21 2.88 0.92
N GLU A 45 -4.13 2.98 -0.06
CA GLU A 45 -5.45 3.62 0.12
C GLU A 45 -6.32 3.00 1.24
N ASP A 46 -6.00 1.78 1.69
CA ASP A 46 -6.68 1.07 2.78
C ASP A 46 -5.91 1.05 4.11
N ALA A 47 -4.70 1.63 4.18
CA ALA A 47 -3.95 1.77 5.43
C ALA A 47 -4.30 3.09 6.14
N ASN A 48 -5.60 3.30 6.40
CA ASN A 48 -6.16 4.57 6.87
C ASN A 48 -5.91 4.87 8.36
N GLU A 49 -5.42 3.91 9.12
CA GLU A 49 -4.91 4.16 10.48
C GLU A 49 -3.41 4.35 10.45
N TYR A 50 -2.99 5.60 10.25
CA TYR A 50 -1.70 6.03 10.78
C TYR A 50 -1.72 5.74 12.28
N ILE A 51 -0.77 4.96 12.78
CA ILE A 51 -0.53 4.84 14.23
C ILE A 51 -0.02 6.20 14.67
N VAL A 52 -0.96 7.08 14.98
CA VAL A 52 -0.65 8.40 15.49
C VAL A 52 -0.08 8.22 16.88
N ALA A 53 1.04 8.89 17.19
CA ALA A 53 1.52 8.95 18.56
C ALA A 53 0.37 9.42 19.47
N ASP A 54 0.27 8.82 20.65
CA ASP A 54 -0.83 9.06 21.59
C ASP A 54 -1.09 10.56 21.74
N GLY A 55 -2.32 10.99 21.40
CA GLY A 55 -2.76 12.39 21.51
C GLY A 55 -2.86 13.20 20.22
N ALA A 56 -2.48 12.71 19.03
CA ALA A 56 -2.77 13.44 17.78
C ALA A 56 -4.07 12.95 17.13
N GLY A 57 -4.97 13.92 16.87
CA GLY A 57 -6.39 13.70 16.61
C GLY A 57 -6.68 12.74 15.46
N ARG A 58 -7.64 11.83 15.72
CA ARG A 58 -8.20 10.88 14.76
C ARG A 58 -9.07 11.64 13.75
N GLY A 59 -8.53 11.93 12.58
CA GLY A 59 -9.34 12.36 11.44
C GLY A 59 -10.12 11.17 10.91
N THR A 60 -11.45 11.23 10.94
CA THR A 60 -12.32 10.27 10.26
C THR A 60 -12.14 10.42 8.75
N ASN A 61 -11.43 9.50 8.13
CA ASN A 61 -11.32 9.39 6.68
C ASN A 61 -12.31 8.32 6.22
N THR A 62 -13.43 8.72 5.61
CA THR A 62 -14.26 7.84 4.79
C THR A 62 -13.45 7.44 3.56
N SER A 63 -13.35 6.14 3.25
CA SER A 63 -12.66 5.71 2.05
C SER A 63 -13.45 6.14 0.81
N ALA A 64 -12.78 6.47 -0.29
CA ALA A 64 -13.46 6.80 -1.55
C ALA A 64 -14.33 5.64 -2.06
N VAL A 65 -14.02 4.41 -1.65
CA VAL A 65 -14.82 3.21 -1.91
C VAL A 65 -16.12 3.22 -1.12
N ASP A 66 -16.07 3.59 0.17
CA ASP A 66 -17.28 3.72 1.01
C ASP A 66 -18.21 4.82 0.48
N GLU A 67 -17.65 5.94 0.00
CA GLU A 67 -18.43 7.01 -0.63
C GLU A 67 -19.04 6.60 -1.97
N ALA A 68 -18.29 5.83 -2.78
CA ALA A 68 -18.79 5.29 -4.04
C ALA A 68 -19.88 4.24 -3.82
N MET A 69 -19.74 3.38 -2.81
CA MET A 69 -20.74 2.40 -2.43
C MET A 69 -22.00 3.07 -1.87
N ALA A 70 -21.86 4.05 -0.98
CA ALA A 70 -23.01 4.78 -0.43
C ALA A 70 -23.81 5.50 -1.52
N LYS A 71 -23.13 6.10 -2.51
CA LYS A 71 -23.79 6.70 -3.68
C LYS A 71 -24.48 5.68 -4.57
N ALA A 72 -23.85 4.52 -4.80
CA ALA A 72 -24.47 3.45 -5.56
C ALA A 72 -25.75 2.95 -4.85
N ASP A 73 -25.70 2.73 -3.54
CA ASP A 73 -26.85 2.29 -2.76
C ASP A 73 -27.99 3.33 -2.74
N GLU A 74 -27.67 4.62 -2.76
CA GLU A 74 -28.66 5.70 -2.89
C GLU A 74 -29.32 5.71 -4.29
N GLU A 75 -28.52 5.57 -5.35
CA GLU A 75 -28.97 5.63 -6.75
C GLU A 75 -29.79 4.40 -7.19
N PHE A 76 -29.66 3.27 -6.49
CA PHE A 76 -30.47 2.06 -6.71
C PHE A 76 -31.53 1.82 -5.62
N SER A 77 -31.81 2.82 -4.77
CA SER A 77 -32.76 2.68 -3.66
C SER A 77 -34.25 2.64 -4.09
N ASP A 78 -34.55 3.01 -5.33
CA ASP A 78 -35.90 3.14 -5.89
C ASP A 78 -36.23 2.11 -6.99
N VAL A 79 -35.40 1.07 -7.15
CA VAL A 79 -35.64 -0.08 -8.05
C VAL A 79 -36.19 -1.29 -7.30
#